data_AF-M8CUR6-F1
#
_entry.id   AF-M8CUR6-F1
#
_cell.length_a   1.000
_cell.length_b   1.000
_cell.length_c   1.000
_cell.angle_alpha   90.00
_cell.angle_beta   90.00
_cell.angle_gamma   90.00
#
_symmetry.space_group_name_H-M   'P 1'
#
loop_
_entity.id
_entity.type
_entity.pdbx_description
1 polymer ?
#
loop_
_entity_poly.entity_id
_entity_poly.type
_entity_poly.pdbx_seq_one_letter_code
_entity_poly.pdbx_strand_id
1 'polypeptide(L)'
;MTLSDQQQQSHPWDLPKRVDMDESIDMSDALAHASNPDDNIRSIGEGMLKRLHNLDLPNFLLRLSSELLREGSPEESRVLAAITLKNSLDSKDPALKDAHEDLLSLKWLNLHPSIRSEIKTNLLMTLESDSTQSHSRRPSSKVIAKVIARVACMEIPRNQWLDLVGKLVDNMASSSSSLKQATLEVLEYIFEEKIPKVLKGNQVDDVMACVINALKNQVLSSEVHLAALKVLLNILELAKFKGHAWRNSIVAVCDVAVVTVCDVAGGRGESGAEIKEAAFECLVAMASTCHTKLEPYKEIMLSLTSQALEGDVESVKVQCIKLWMTICQEEINWEEEEEEEEGEEEEEEEEEEEEEEGASSFIDTLCSFVPLLLRTYLKEEGDLKQEDIWKQEDEGDGKKGHLALLILSVHLFHFSYALT
;
A
#
# COMPACT_ATOMS: atom_id res chain seq x y z
N MET A 1 -63.99 58.88 -19.42
CA MET A 1 -63.68 59.99 -20.36
C MET A 1 -62.70 60.88 -19.61
N THR A 2 -61.41 60.97 -19.93
CA THR A 2 -60.75 61.07 -21.23
C THR A 2 -59.33 60.52 -21.14
N LEU A 3 -58.93 59.74 -22.16
CA LEU A 3 -57.56 59.35 -22.44
C LEU A 3 -56.76 60.58 -22.93
N SER A 4 -55.50 60.70 -22.51
CA SER A 4 -54.52 61.56 -23.17
C SER A 4 -53.32 60.70 -23.57
N ASP A 5 -53.09 60.67 -24.87
CA ASP A 5 -51.97 60.06 -25.55
C ASP A 5 -50.63 60.65 -25.07
N GLN A 6 -49.67 59.77 -24.75
CA GLN A 6 -48.25 60.11 -24.74
C GLN A 6 -47.53 59.18 -25.72
N GLN A 7 -47.20 59.73 -26.88
CA GLN A 7 -46.24 59.17 -27.83
C GLN A 7 -44.84 59.17 -27.17
N GLN A 8 -44.25 57.99 -27.06
CA GLN A 8 -42.87 57.82 -26.65
C GLN A 8 -41.99 57.73 -27.90
N GLN A 9 -41.18 58.77 -28.12
CA GLN A 9 -40.16 58.82 -29.18
C GLN A 9 -39.00 57.88 -28.82
N SER A 10 -38.74 56.90 -29.67
CA SER A 10 -37.57 56.02 -29.63
C SER A 10 -36.36 56.66 -30.32
N HIS A 11 -35.23 56.81 -29.62
CA HIS A 11 -33.96 57.23 -30.21
C HIS A 11 -33.19 56.05 -30.85
N PRO A 12 -32.41 56.23 -31.94
CA PRO A 12 -31.95 55.12 -32.79
C PRO A 12 -30.59 54.49 -32.42
N TRP A 13 -30.12 54.63 -31.17
CA TRP A 13 -28.78 54.16 -30.78
C TRP A 13 -28.74 53.29 -29.51
N ASP A 14 -29.84 52.63 -29.17
CA ASP A 14 -29.81 51.54 -28.19
C ASP A 14 -29.15 50.31 -28.82
N LEU A 15 -27.82 50.26 -28.77
CA LEU A 15 -27.07 49.02 -28.89
C LEU A 15 -27.63 48.05 -27.83
N PRO A 16 -27.93 46.79 -28.20
CA PRO A 16 -28.38 45.83 -27.21
C PRO A 16 -27.25 45.71 -26.19
N LYS A 17 -27.57 46.05 -24.93
CA LYS A 17 -26.72 45.67 -23.79
C LYS A 17 -26.39 44.21 -24.00
N ARG A 18 -25.11 43.91 -24.26
CA ARG A 18 -24.59 42.56 -24.07
C ARG A 18 -25.01 42.20 -22.66
N VAL A 19 -25.98 41.30 -22.58
CA VAL A 19 -26.16 40.52 -21.38
C VAL A 19 -24.86 39.72 -21.33
N ASP A 20 -23.91 40.21 -20.55
CA ASP A 20 -22.84 39.36 -20.05
C ASP A 20 -23.54 38.33 -19.16
N MET A 21 -24.12 37.30 -19.79
CA MET A 21 -24.36 36.00 -19.17
C MET A 21 -22.98 35.40 -18.96
N ASP A 22 -22.25 35.95 -17.99
CA ASP A 22 -21.30 35.13 -17.25
C ASP A 22 -22.18 34.23 -16.37
N GLU A 23 -22.75 33.19 -16.99
CA GLU A 23 -23.25 32.04 -16.24
C GLU A 23 -22.05 31.56 -15.45
N SER A 24 -21.97 31.95 -14.17
CA SER A 24 -20.97 31.46 -13.26
C SER A 24 -21.16 29.94 -13.21
N ILE A 25 -20.39 29.22 -14.02
CA ILE A 25 -20.48 27.77 -14.14
C ILE A 25 -20.30 27.21 -12.74
N ASP A 26 -21.39 26.66 -12.18
CA ASP A 26 -21.34 26.04 -10.86
C ASP A 26 -20.63 24.69 -10.99
N MET A 27 -19.65 24.46 -10.11
CA MET A 27 -18.91 23.20 -10.07
C MET A 27 -19.84 22.05 -9.69
N SER A 28 -20.78 22.31 -8.79
CA SER A 28 -21.77 21.33 -8.35
C SER A 28 -22.64 20.86 -9.51
N ASP A 29 -23.13 21.79 -10.35
CA ASP A 29 -23.92 21.47 -11.54
C ASP A 29 -23.09 20.77 -12.61
N ALA A 30 -21.84 21.21 -12.82
CA ALA A 30 -20.93 20.57 -13.78
C ALA A 30 -20.66 19.10 -13.41
N LEU A 31 -20.45 18.81 -12.12
CA LEU A 31 -20.24 17.46 -11.62
C LEU A 31 -21.52 16.62 -11.67
N ALA A 32 -22.67 17.20 -11.32
CA ALA A 32 -23.96 16.51 -11.41
C ALA A 32 -24.27 16.08 -12.85
N HIS A 33 -24.06 16.98 -13.83
CA HIS A 33 -24.21 16.66 -15.25
C HIS A 33 -23.19 15.62 -15.72
N ALA A 34 -21.93 15.74 -15.31
CA ALA A 34 -20.87 14.79 -15.69
C ALA A 34 -21.04 13.40 -15.07
N SER A 35 -21.78 13.27 -13.95
CA SER A 35 -22.16 11.98 -13.37
C SER A 35 -23.43 11.36 -13.99
N ASN A 36 -24.06 12.02 -14.97
CA ASN A 36 -25.32 11.55 -15.53
C ASN A 36 -25.13 10.32 -16.45
N PRO A 37 -26.04 9.32 -16.42
CA PRO A 37 -25.99 8.18 -17.32
C PRO A 37 -26.22 8.55 -18.81
N ASP A 38 -26.92 9.65 -19.12
CA ASP A 38 -27.12 10.12 -20.49
C ASP A 38 -25.83 10.73 -21.07
N ASP A 39 -25.35 10.15 -22.17
CA ASP A 39 -24.13 10.57 -22.85
C ASP A 39 -24.13 12.03 -23.28
N ASN A 40 -25.29 12.59 -23.66
CA ASN A 40 -25.40 13.99 -24.07
C ASN A 40 -25.22 14.93 -22.88
N ILE A 41 -25.86 14.61 -21.75
CA ILE A 41 -25.77 15.40 -20.51
C ILE A 41 -24.36 15.28 -19.92
N ARG A 42 -23.79 14.08 -19.94
CA ARG A 42 -22.41 13.82 -19.50
C ARG A 42 -21.39 14.63 -20.29
N SER A 43 -21.50 14.65 -21.62
CA SER A 43 -20.61 15.43 -22.49
C SER A 43 -20.68 16.93 -22.21
N ILE A 44 -21.87 17.47 -21.88
CA ILE A 44 -22.04 18.86 -21.45
C ILE A 44 -21.29 19.11 -20.14
N GLY A 45 -21.50 18.26 -19.12
CA GLY A 45 -20.83 18.37 -17.83
C GLY A 45 -19.30 18.28 -17.96
N GLU A 46 -18.78 17.33 -18.74
CA GLU A 46 -17.35 17.23 -19.05
C GLU A 46 -16.81 18.47 -19.76
N GLY A 47 -17.60 19.06 -20.67
CA GLY A 47 -17.28 20.32 -21.33
C GLY A 47 -17.19 21.48 -20.34
N MET A 48 -18.10 21.55 -19.37
CA MET A 48 -18.08 22.55 -18.30
C MET A 48 -16.84 22.39 -17.41
N LEU A 49 -16.50 21.16 -16.99
CA LEU A 49 -15.31 20.88 -16.19
C LEU A 49 -14.01 21.24 -16.94
N LYS A 50 -13.91 20.92 -18.23
CA LYS A 50 -12.76 21.29 -19.07
C LYS A 50 -12.62 22.81 -19.20
N ARG A 51 -13.73 23.54 -19.32
CA ARG A 51 -13.72 25.02 -19.36
C ARG A 51 -13.23 25.60 -18.03
N LEU A 52 -13.75 25.13 -16.90
CA LEU A 52 -13.32 25.58 -15.57
C LEU A 52 -11.83 25.32 -15.34
N HIS A 53 -11.35 24.11 -15.70
CA HIS A 53 -9.94 23.74 -15.62
C HIS A 53 -9.03 24.68 -16.44
N ASN A 54 -9.42 25.01 -17.66
CA ASN A 54 -8.62 25.84 -18.57
C ASN A 54 -8.65 27.34 -18.22
N LEU A 55 -9.72 27.80 -17.56
CA LEU A 55 -9.89 29.19 -17.16
C LEU A 55 -9.01 29.53 -15.95
N ASP A 56 -9.11 28.71 -14.90
CA ASP A 56 -8.41 28.96 -13.63
C ASP A 56 -8.17 27.65 -12.89
N LEU A 57 -7.02 27.03 -13.18
CA LEU A 57 -6.60 25.78 -12.55
C LEU A 57 -6.53 25.90 -11.01
N PRO A 58 -5.91 26.92 -10.40
CA PRO A 58 -5.91 27.09 -8.94
C PRO A 58 -7.30 27.04 -8.31
N ASN A 59 -8.25 27.84 -8.81
CA ASN A 59 -9.60 27.88 -8.25
C ASN A 59 -10.41 26.64 -8.61
N PHE A 60 -10.15 26.01 -9.76
CA PHE A 60 -10.75 24.73 -10.12
C PHE A 60 -10.40 23.63 -9.11
N LEU A 61 -9.12 23.48 -8.77
CA LEU A 61 -8.67 22.49 -7.77
C LEU A 61 -9.26 22.79 -6.38
N LEU A 62 -9.33 24.07 -6.00
CA LEU A 62 -9.92 24.48 -4.73
C LEU A 62 -11.41 24.13 -4.64
N ARG A 63 -12.19 24.44 -5.69
CA ARG A 63 -13.61 24.11 -5.77
C ARG A 63 -13.84 22.61 -5.74
N LEU A 64 -13.00 21.82 -6.44
CA LEU A 64 -13.08 20.35 -6.39
C LEU A 64 -12.87 19.83 -4.98
N SER A 65 -11.88 20.36 -4.26
CA SER A 65 -11.61 19.96 -2.88
C SER A 65 -12.74 20.35 -1.91
N SER A 66 -13.39 21.50 -2.15
CA SER A 66 -14.50 21.99 -1.32
C SER A 66 -15.78 21.17 -1.53
N GLU A 67 -16.01 20.71 -2.76
CA GLU A 67 -17.15 19.87 -3.13
C GLU A 67 -17.13 18.51 -2.40
N LEU A 68 -15.95 18.01 -2.03
CA LEU A 68 -15.82 16.77 -1.25
C LEU A 68 -16.47 16.88 0.12
N LEU A 69 -16.42 18.07 0.73
CA LEU A 69 -16.98 18.36 2.05
C LEU A 69 -18.42 18.85 2.00
N ARG A 70 -18.97 19.10 0.81
CA ARG A 70 -20.29 19.71 0.66
C ARG A 70 -21.40 18.75 1.10
N GLU A 71 -22.13 19.16 2.13
CA GLU A 71 -23.31 18.45 2.61
C GLU A 71 -24.43 18.53 1.56
N GLY A 72 -25.09 17.39 1.30
CA GLY A 72 -26.20 17.30 0.34
C GLY A 72 -25.81 17.03 -1.12
N SER A 73 -24.52 17.00 -1.46
CA SER A 73 -24.08 16.55 -2.78
C SER A 73 -24.39 15.06 -3.00
N PRO A 74 -24.73 14.63 -4.24
CA PRO A 74 -24.77 13.22 -4.60
C PRO A 74 -23.41 12.55 -4.35
N GLU A 75 -23.42 11.26 -4.00
CA GLU A 75 -22.18 10.52 -3.77
C GLU A 75 -21.36 10.40 -5.05
N GLU A 76 -22.03 10.18 -6.18
CA GLU A 76 -21.42 10.06 -7.50
C GLU A 76 -20.67 11.35 -7.88
N SER A 77 -21.24 12.51 -7.54
CA SER A 77 -20.59 13.81 -7.78
C SER A 77 -19.36 14.01 -6.90
N ARG A 78 -19.39 13.57 -5.62
CA ARG A 78 -18.21 13.60 -4.74
C ARG A 78 -17.11 12.66 -5.23
N VAL A 79 -17.47 11.44 -5.65
CA VAL A 79 -16.53 10.48 -6.21
C VAL A 79 -15.92 11.03 -7.50
N LEU A 80 -16.73 11.61 -8.39
CA LEU A 80 -16.23 12.26 -9.61
C LEU A 80 -15.35 13.47 -9.32
N ALA A 81 -15.66 14.27 -8.29
CA ALA A 81 -14.80 15.37 -7.85
C ALA A 81 -13.43 14.86 -7.39
N ALA A 82 -13.40 13.81 -6.56
CA ALA A 82 -12.18 13.17 -6.10
C ALA A 82 -11.36 12.61 -7.27
N ILE A 83 -12.00 11.93 -8.22
CA ILE A 83 -11.34 11.36 -9.41
C ILE A 83 -10.79 12.46 -10.31
N THR A 84 -11.56 13.53 -10.54
CA THR A 84 -11.13 14.67 -11.34
C THR A 84 -9.95 15.38 -10.70
N LEU A 85 -9.98 15.56 -9.37
CA LEU A 85 -8.87 16.12 -8.60
C LEU A 85 -7.62 15.24 -8.71
N LYS A 86 -7.76 13.92 -8.56
CA LYS A 86 -6.68 12.95 -8.74
C LYS A 86 -6.08 13.04 -10.14
N ASN A 87 -6.91 12.99 -11.18
CA ASN A 87 -6.45 13.05 -12.57
C ASN A 87 -5.79 14.40 -12.93
N SER A 88 -6.02 15.46 -12.14
CA SER A 88 -5.36 16.76 -12.31
C SER A 88 -3.97 16.80 -11.67
N LEU A 89 -3.63 15.83 -10.81
CA LEU A 89 -2.39 15.77 -10.03
C LEU A 89 -1.55 14.53 -10.32
N ASP A 90 -2.06 13.60 -11.13
CA ASP A 90 -1.46 12.30 -11.42
C ASP A 90 -1.49 11.98 -12.93
N SER A 91 -0.46 11.30 -13.43
CA SER A 91 -0.36 10.87 -14.83
C SER A 91 -0.90 9.46 -15.01
N LYS A 92 -1.56 9.18 -16.14
CA LYS A 92 -1.97 7.80 -16.50
C LYS A 92 -0.99 7.10 -17.43
N ASP A 93 -0.04 7.82 -18.02
CA ASP A 93 0.86 7.27 -19.04
C ASP A 93 2.20 6.84 -18.41
N PRO A 94 2.49 5.53 -18.34
CA PRO A 94 3.75 5.03 -17.77
C PRO A 94 4.98 5.42 -18.60
N ALA A 95 4.85 5.66 -19.91
CA ALA A 95 5.98 6.00 -20.78
C ALA A 95 6.40 7.47 -20.67
N LEU A 96 5.51 8.33 -20.20
CA LEU A 96 5.75 9.76 -19.98
C LEU A 96 5.66 10.15 -18.51
N LYS A 97 5.61 9.15 -17.61
CA LYS A 97 5.32 9.32 -16.18
C LYS A 97 6.26 10.35 -15.57
N ASP A 98 7.57 10.11 -15.58
CA ASP A 98 8.55 10.98 -14.91
C ASP A 98 8.50 12.44 -15.40
N ALA A 99 8.50 12.66 -16.72
CA ALA A 99 8.44 14.01 -17.29
C ALA A 99 7.11 14.72 -17.02
N HIS A 100 6.00 14.00 -17.04
CA HIS A 100 4.69 14.55 -16.73
C HIS A 100 4.54 14.84 -15.23
N GLU A 101 5.11 13.98 -14.39
CA GLU A 101 5.11 14.12 -12.94
C GLU A 101 5.89 15.35 -12.46
N ASP A 102 7.03 15.64 -13.07
CA ASP A 102 7.79 16.87 -12.80
C ASP A 102 7.00 18.11 -13.20
N LEU A 103 6.33 18.07 -14.35
CA LEU A 103 5.48 19.18 -14.81
C LEU A 103 4.28 19.40 -13.86
N LEU A 104 3.63 18.32 -13.42
CA LEU A 104 2.52 18.39 -12.46
C LEU A 104 2.99 18.91 -11.10
N SER A 105 4.17 18.45 -10.64
CA SER A 105 4.81 18.96 -9.43
C SER A 105 5.08 20.45 -9.53
N LEU A 106 5.62 20.92 -10.65
CA LEU A 106 5.86 22.34 -10.89
C LEU A 106 4.55 23.16 -10.90
N LYS A 107 3.51 22.66 -11.57
CA LYS A 107 2.18 23.30 -11.59
C LYS A 107 1.61 23.43 -10.18
N TRP A 108 1.66 22.35 -9.39
CA TRP A 108 1.21 22.36 -8.00
C TRP A 108 2.00 23.38 -7.16
N LEU A 109 3.33 23.34 -7.23
CA LEU A 109 4.18 24.20 -6.40
C LEU A 109 4.07 25.69 -6.75
N ASN A 110 3.71 26.01 -8.00
CA ASN A 110 3.42 27.37 -8.45
C ASN A 110 2.06 27.90 -7.95
N LEU A 111 1.18 27.05 -7.40
CA LEU A 111 -0.05 27.51 -6.77
C LEU A 111 0.26 28.36 -5.53
N HIS A 112 -0.59 29.37 -5.32
CA HIS A 112 -0.47 30.24 -4.16
C HIS A 112 -0.53 29.41 -2.85
N PRO A 113 0.35 29.66 -1.86
CA PRO A 113 0.42 28.85 -0.63
C PRO A 113 -0.90 28.75 0.13
N SER A 114 -1.74 29.80 0.12
CA SER A 114 -3.06 29.76 0.77
C SER A 114 -3.99 28.73 0.13
N ILE A 115 -4.03 28.67 -1.21
CA ILE A 115 -4.87 27.73 -1.97
C ILE A 115 -4.41 26.30 -1.68
N ARG A 116 -3.09 26.06 -1.69
CA ARG A 116 -2.54 24.74 -1.33
C ARG A 116 -2.88 24.34 0.09
N SER A 117 -2.77 25.27 1.04
CA SER A 117 -3.12 25.02 2.44
C SER A 117 -4.60 24.66 2.62
N GLU A 118 -5.49 25.35 1.90
CA GLU A 118 -6.93 25.10 1.95
C GLU A 118 -7.30 23.76 1.31
N ILE A 119 -6.75 23.44 0.14
CA ILE A 119 -6.93 22.13 -0.50
C ILE A 119 -6.47 21.01 0.44
N LYS A 120 -5.28 21.14 1.05
CA LYS A 120 -4.76 20.14 2.01
C LYS A 120 -5.66 19.97 3.23
N THR A 121 -6.20 21.07 3.74
CA THR A 121 -7.14 21.05 4.86
C THR A 121 -8.43 20.32 4.47
N ASN A 122 -8.97 20.61 3.29
CA ASN A 122 -10.17 19.96 2.78
C ASN A 122 -9.98 18.45 2.56
N LEU A 123 -8.81 18.05 2.04
CA LEU A 123 -8.47 16.63 1.86
C LEU A 123 -8.41 15.87 3.20
N LEU A 124 -7.76 16.44 4.21
CA LEU A 124 -7.67 15.84 5.55
C LEU A 124 -9.04 15.78 6.23
N MET A 125 -9.83 16.85 6.16
CA MET A 125 -11.20 16.86 6.68
C MET A 125 -12.08 15.83 5.97
N THR A 126 -11.90 15.62 4.66
CA THR A 126 -12.67 14.61 3.90
C THR A 126 -12.35 13.20 4.42
N LEU A 127 -11.09 12.94 4.77
CA LEU A 127 -10.66 11.68 5.38
C LEU A 127 -11.38 11.43 6.72
N GLU A 128 -11.53 12.47 7.53
CA GLU A 128 -12.23 12.42 8.83
C GLU A 128 -13.76 12.33 8.69
N SER A 129 -14.36 13.13 7.82
CA SER A 129 -15.83 13.18 7.63
C SER A 129 -16.38 11.88 7.04
N ASP A 130 -15.71 11.30 6.05
CA ASP A 130 -16.11 10.01 5.46
C ASP A 130 -16.00 8.85 6.47
N SER A 131 -15.32 9.06 7.62
CA SER A 131 -15.20 8.07 8.69
C SER A 131 -16.41 8.02 9.65
N THR A 132 -17.27 9.04 9.67
CA THR A 132 -18.38 9.18 10.63
C THR A 132 -19.67 8.48 10.22
N GLN A 133 -19.78 8.01 8.97
CA GLN A 133 -21.00 7.37 8.47
C GLN A 133 -20.94 5.85 8.60
N SER A 134 -21.98 5.31 9.22
CA SER A 134 -21.93 4.10 10.04
C SER A 134 -21.28 2.88 9.40
N HIS A 135 -21.57 2.47 8.15
CA HIS A 135 -21.32 1.07 7.77
C HIS A 135 -20.70 0.82 6.38
N SER A 136 -20.22 1.84 5.66
CA SER A 136 -19.46 1.58 4.43
C SER A 136 -18.50 2.71 4.13
N ARG A 137 -17.26 2.36 3.83
CA ARG A 137 -16.23 3.31 3.40
C ARG A 137 -16.55 3.78 1.99
N ARG A 138 -16.62 5.10 1.80
CA ARG A 138 -16.96 5.69 0.51
C ARG A 138 -15.84 5.50 -0.53
N PRO A 139 -16.17 5.29 -1.82
CA PRO A 139 -15.18 5.23 -2.89
C PRO A 139 -14.33 6.50 -3.00
N SER A 140 -14.88 7.66 -2.61
CA SER A 140 -14.16 8.93 -2.53
C SER A 140 -12.94 8.83 -1.63
N SER A 141 -13.05 8.19 -0.45
CA SER A 141 -11.98 8.10 0.54
C SER A 141 -10.71 7.42 0.00
N LYS A 142 -10.84 6.35 -0.80
CA LYS A 142 -9.69 5.68 -1.46
C LYS A 142 -8.98 6.61 -2.43
N VAL A 143 -9.75 7.35 -3.22
CA VAL A 143 -9.21 8.28 -4.20
C VAL A 143 -8.53 9.45 -3.49
N ILE A 144 -9.12 9.96 -2.41
CA ILE A 144 -8.53 11.03 -1.58
C ILE A 144 -7.23 10.57 -0.93
N ALA A 145 -7.14 9.32 -0.46
CA ALA A 145 -5.88 8.80 0.07
C ALA A 145 -4.74 8.88 -0.96
N LYS A 146 -5.00 8.49 -2.22
CA LYS A 146 -4.05 8.64 -3.34
C LYS A 146 -3.71 10.11 -3.62
N VAL A 147 -4.69 11.00 -3.57
CA VAL A 147 -4.45 12.45 -3.78
C VAL A 147 -3.54 13.02 -2.69
N ILE A 148 -3.79 12.68 -1.42
CA ILE A 148 -2.96 13.12 -0.29
C ILE A 148 -1.52 12.63 -0.47
N ALA A 149 -1.33 11.34 -0.77
CA ALA A 149 -0.01 10.76 -1.00
C ALA A 149 0.70 11.44 -2.18
N ARG A 150 -0.02 11.70 -3.29
CA ARG A 150 0.54 12.40 -4.45
C ARG A 150 0.99 13.83 -4.12
N VAL A 151 0.20 14.59 -3.38
CA VAL A 151 0.58 15.94 -2.93
C VAL A 151 1.77 15.87 -1.96
N ALA A 152 1.80 14.86 -1.09
CA ALA A 152 2.93 14.60 -0.20
C ALA A 152 4.23 14.35 -0.98
N CYS A 153 4.18 13.57 -2.07
CA CYS A 153 5.32 13.33 -2.98
C CYS A 153 5.84 14.62 -3.60
N MET A 154 4.97 15.60 -3.87
CA MET A 154 5.36 16.89 -4.43
C MET A 154 5.97 17.83 -3.39
N GLU A 155 5.41 17.87 -2.18
CA GLU A 155 5.75 18.87 -1.15
C GLU A 155 6.85 18.42 -0.18
N ILE A 156 6.82 17.16 0.28
CA ILE A 156 7.74 16.68 1.31
C ILE A 156 9.20 16.73 0.86
N PRO A 157 9.57 16.28 -0.36
CA PRO A 157 10.93 16.44 -0.90
C PRO A 157 11.43 17.89 -0.96
N ARG A 158 10.55 18.88 -0.79
CA ARG A 158 10.88 20.32 -0.79
C ARG A 158 10.77 20.96 0.61
N ASN A 159 10.76 20.13 1.66
CA ASN A 159 10.58 20.56 3.07
C ASN A 159 9.25 21.27 3.32
N GLN A 160 8.20 20.91 2.58
CA GLN A 160 6.84 21.42 2.78
C GLN A 160 5.95 20.30 3.31
N TRP A 161 4.94 20.66 4.10
CA TRP A 161 3.97 19.71 4.69
C TRP A 161 4.58 18.58 5.54
N LEU A 162 5.64 18.90 6.29
CA LEU A 162 6.36 17.93 7.14
C LEU A 162 5.54 17.44 8.34
N ASP A 163 4.45 18.14 8.68
CA ASP A 163 3.50 17.81 9.74
C ASP A 163 2.47 16.74 9.32
N LEU A 164 2.43 16.34 8.04
CA LEU A 164 1.46 15.35 7.55
C LEU A 164 1.59 14.01 8.28
N VAL A 165 2.80 13.46 8.37
CA VAL A 165 3.02 12.13 8.98
C VAL A 165 2.60 12.14 10.45
N GLY A 166 2.94 13.19 11.20
CA GLY A 166 2.50 13.35 12.59
C GLY A 166 0.97 13.34 12.73
N LYS A 167 0.26 14.09 11.87
CA LYS A 167 -1.21 14.11 11.85
C LYS A 167 -1.82 12.74 11.51
N LEU A 168 -1.20 11.99 10.60
CA LEU A 168 -1.65 10.65 10.25
C LEU A 168 -1.42 9.68 11.43
N VAL A 169 -0.27 9.75 12.11
CA VAL A 169 -0.02 8.95 13.32
C VAL A 169 -1.03 9.31 14.43
N ASP A 170 -1.36 10.60 14.61
CA ASP A 170 -2.37 11.03 15.58
C ASP A 170 -3.76 10.46 15.27
N ASN A 171 -4.15 10.39 14.00
CA ASN A 171 -5.43 9.81 13.57
C ASN A 171 -5.57 8.33 13.97
N MET A 172 -4.47 7.61 14.13
CA MET A 172 -4.49 6.21 14.53
C MET A 172 -4.86 6.00 16.01
N ALA A 173 -4.79 7.06 16.83
CA ALA A 173 -5.32 7.07 18.18
C ALA A 173 -6.86 7.24 18.23
N SER A 174 -7.51 7.55 17.11
CA SER A 174 -8.97 7.68 17.02
C SER A 174 -9.71 6.39 17.41
N SER A 175 -10.97 6.50 17.83
CA SER A 175 -11.85 5.34 18.02
C SER A 175 -12.50 4.86 16.71
N SER A 176 -12.39 5.63 15.64
CA SER A 176 -13.02 5.32 14.35
C SER A 176 -12.19 4.34 13.52
N SER A 177 -12.69 3.12 13.32
CA SER A 177 -12.01 2.11 12.47
C SER A 177 -11.87 2.56 11.03
N SER A 178 -12.85 3.27 10.49
CA SER A 178 -12.82 3.82 9.12
C SER A 178 -11.76 4.91 8.97
N LEU A 179 -11.54 5.75 10.00
CA LEU A 179 -10.46 6.74 9.98
C LEU A 179 -9.09 6.07 10.05
N LYS A 180 -8.94 5.03 10.88
CA LYS A 180 -7.70 4.22 10.94
C LYS A 180 -7.39 3.59 9.59
N GLN A 181 -8.37 2.94 8.97
CA GLN A 181 -8.21 2.34 7.64
C GLN A 181 -7.79 3.39 6.60
N ALA A 182 -8.49 4.53 6.54
CA ALA A 182 -8.20 5.57 5.56
C ALA A 182 -6.82 6.20 5.78
N THR A 183 -6.40 6.34 7.03
CA THR A 183 -5.07 6.82 7.42
C THR A 183 -3.98 5.83 7.00
N LEU A 184 -4.17 4.54 7.26
CA LEU A 184 -3.23 3.50 6.84
C LEU A 184 -3.10 3.44 5.31
N GLU A 185 -4.18 3.61 4.55
CA GLU A 185 -4.08 3.67 3.09
C GLU A 185 -3.33 4.91 2.58
N VAL A 186 -3.46 6.06 3.24
CA VAL A 186 -2.61 7.23 2.92
C VAL A 186 -1.14 6.89 3.14
N LEU A 187 -0.83 6.25 4.28
CA LEU A 187 0.53 5.82 4.59
C LEU A 187 1.02 4.79 3.56
N GLU A 188 0.18 3.83 3.17
CA GLU A 188 0.50 2.80 2.17
C GLU A 188 1.03 3.44 0.90
N TYR A 189 0.28 4.38 0.33
CA TYR A 189 0.68 5.11 -0.89
C TYR A 189 1.90 6.01 -0.68
N ILE A 190 2.06 6.61 0.51
CA ILE A 190 3.26 7.43 0.83
C ILE A 190 4.53 6.57 0.81
N PHE A 191 4.48 5.37 1.39
CA PHE A 191 5.62 4.46 1.44
C PHE A 191 5.84 3.73 0.11
N GLU A 192 4.79 3.44 -0.65
CA GLU A 192 4.88 2.89 -2.02
C GLU A 192 5.69 3.82 -2.95
N GLU A 193 5.49 5.14 -2.85
CA GLU A 193 6.16 6.16 -3.66
C GLU A 193 7.61 6.48 -3.21
N LYS A 194 8.10 5.81 -2.16
CA LYS A 194 9.50 5.88 -1.67
C LYS A 194 10.01 7.32 -1.42
N ILE A 195 9.20 8.19 -0.82
CA ILE A 195 9.46 9.63 -0.69
C ILE A 195 10.72 9.94 0.17
N PRO A 196 11.84 10.43 -0.40
CA PRO A 196 13.15 10.48 0.29
C PRO A 196 13.24 11.25 1.61
N LYS A 197 12.33 12.23 1.84
CA LYS A 197 12.34 13.06 3.05
C LYS A 197 11.39 12.59 4.16
N VAL A 198 10.42 11.73 3.83
CA VAL A 198 9.66 10.95 4.84
C VAL A 198 10.59 9.92 5.49
N LEU A 199 11.59 9.45 4.75
CA LEU A 199 12.57 8.44 5.18
C LEU A 199 13.58 8.91 6.24
N LYS A 200 13.42 10.09 6.85
CA LYS A 200 14.29 10.50 7.97
C LYS A 200 13.86 9.76 9.25
N GLY A 201 14.69 8.80 9.66
CA GLY A 201 14.58 7.84 10.78
C GLY A 201 13.36 7.95 11.69
N ASN A 202 13.29 9.01 12.50
CA ASN A 202 12.28 9.15 13.55
C ASN A 202 10.82 9.03 13.06
N GLN A 203 10.48 9.56 11.89
CA GLN A 203 9.10 9.48 11.39
C GLN A 203 8.72 8.06 10.93
N VAL A 204 9.67 7.30 10.40
CA VAL A 204 9.42 5.92 9.97
C VAL A 204 9.24 5.02 11.19
N ASP A 205 10.02 5.24 12.25
CA ASP A 205 9.88 4.52 13.51
C ASP A 205 8.51 4.78 14.16
N ASP A 206 8.03 6.03 14.15
CA ASP A 206 6.71 6.40 14.66
C ASP A 206 5.57 5.72 13.87
N VAL A 207 5.66 5.72 12.54
CA VAL A 207 4.69 5.02 11.69
C VAL A 207 4.74 3.51 11.92
N MET A 208 5.93 2.92 11.97
CA MET A 208 6.09 1.49 12.20
C MET A 208 5.49 1.08 13.56
N ALA A 209 5.78 1.81 14.63
CA ALA A 209 5.21 1.55 15.95
C ALA A 209 3.67 1.62 15.92
N CYS A 210 3.12 2.58 15.20
CA CYS A 210 1.68 2.73 15.04
C CYS A 210 1.05 1.56 14.25
N VAL A 211 1.69 1.13 13.16
CA VAL A 211 1.26 -0.01 12.33
C VAL A 211 1.30 -1.31 13.14
N ILE A 212 2.38 -1.56 13.87
CA ILE A 212 2.51 -2.71 14.77
C ILE A 212 1.40 -2.71 15.82
N ASN A 213 1.11 -1.55 16.42
CA ASN A 213 0.03 -1.44 17.40
C ASN A 213 -1.35 -1.72 16.80
N ALA A 214 -1.58 -1.34 15.54
CA ALA A 214 -2.80 -1.68 14.81
C ALA A 214 -2.90 -3.19 14.57
N LEU A 215 -1.82 -3.84 14.13
CA LEU A 215 -1.77 -5.30 13.91
C LEU A 215 -1.99 -6.10 15.19
N LYS A 216 -1.41 -5.66 16.33
CA LYS A 216 -1.59 -6.31 17.63
C LYS A 216 -3.02 -6.18 18.18
N ASN A 217 -3.80 -5.21 17.69
CA ASN A 217 -5.15 -4.96 18.18
C ASN A 217 -6.19 -5.83 17.46
N GLN A 218 -6.52 -6.95 18.08
CA GLN A 218 -7.49 -7.94 17.58
C GLN A 218 -8.94 -7.42 17.50
N VAL A 219 -9.25 -6.26 18.09
CA VAL A 219 -10.59 -5.65 18.05
C VAL A 219 -10.82 -4.87 16.76
N LEU A 220 -9.76 -4.53 16.02
CA LEU A 220 -9.87 -3.79 14.76
C LEU A 220 -10.46 -4.66 13.64
N SER A 221 -11.03 -4.01 12.63
CA SER A 221 -11.63 -4.73 11.50
C SER A 221 -10.57 -5.32 10.57
N SER A 222 -10.97 -6.37 9.84
CA SER A 222 -10.15 -7.04 8.82
C SER A 222 -9.51 -6.05 7.83
N GLU A 223 -10.24 -5.01 7.42
CA GLU A 223 -9.76 -4.02 6.46
C GLU A 223 -8.65 -3.12 7.06
N VAL A 224 -8.72 -2.85 8.36
CA VAL A 224 -7.66 -2.11 9.07
C VAL A 224 -6.41 -2.96 9.18
N HIS A 225 -6.54 -4.26 9.47
CA HIS A 225 -5.41 -5.19 9.47
C HIS A 225 -4.77 -5.32 8.08
N LEU A 226 -5.58 -5.46 7.02
CA LEU A 226 -5.08 -5.51 5.65
C LEU A 226 -4.29 -4.26 5.29
N ALA A 227 -4.84 -3.06 5.55
CA ALA A 227 -4.14 -1.81 5.27
C ALA A 227 -2.84 -1.69 6.10
N ALA A 228 -2.85 -2.13 7.35
CA ALA A 228 -1.66 -2.12 8.20
C ALA A 228 -0.56 -3.06 7.68
N LEU A 229 -0.92 -4.26 7.21
CA LEU A 229 0.02 -5.20 6.60
C LEU A 229 0.67 -4.61 5.35
N LYS A 230 -0.12 -3.98 4.46
CA LYS A 230 0.41 -3.35 3.25
C LYS A 230 1.38 -2.19 3.54
N VAL A 231 1.06 -1.37 4.54
CA VAL A 231 1.99 -0.32 5.00
C VAL A 231 3.28 -0.95 5.52
N LEU A 232 3.19 -2.00 6.33
CA LEU A 232 4.35 -2.69 6.87
C LEU A 232 5.22 -3.28 5.76
N LEU A 233 4.62 -3.93 4.75
CA LEU A 233 5.32 -4.47 3.59
C LEU A 233 6.13 -3.38 2.87
N ASN A 234 5.49 -2.25 2.55
CA ASN A 234 6.17 -1.12 1.90
C ASN A 234 7.31 -0.55 2.77
N ILE A 235 7.15 -0.52 4.09
CA ILE A 235 8.22 -0.08 5.01
C ILE A 235 9.39 -1.08 5.03
N LEU A 236 9.12 -2.39 4.98
CA LEU A 236 10.15 -3.44 4.95
C LEU A 236 10.95 -3.40 3.65
N GLU A 237 10.30 -3.23 2.50
CA GLU A 237 10.99 -3.12 1.20
C GLU A 237 11.88 -1.87 1.11
N LEU A 238 11.50 -0.80 1.81
CA LEU A 238 12.21 0.47 1.75
C LEU A 238 13.56 0.45 2.45
N ALA A 239 13.78 -0.52 3.32
CA ALA A 239 14.97 -0.52 4.13
C ALA A 239 15.43 -1.94 4.42
N LYS A 240 16.72 -2.15 4.15
CA LYS A 240 17.56 -2.94 5.05
C LYS A 240 17.62 -2.23 6.42
N PHE A 241 16.48 -2.15 7.12
CA PHE A 241 16.28 -1.33 8.33
C PHE A 241 17.09 -1.99 9.46
N LYS A 242 18.29 -1.46 9.73
CA LYS A 242 19.18 -1.96 10.79
C LYS A 242 18.69 -1.64 12.22
N GLY A 243 17.48 -1.11 12.39
CA GLY A 243 16.93 -0.61 13.67
C GLY A 243 16.31 -1.66 14.60
N HIS A 244 15.96 -1.24 15.82
CA HIS A 244 15.60 -2.10 16.97
C HIS A 244 14.14 -2.59 17.03
N ALA A 245 13.26 -2.26 16.08
CA ALA A 245 11.83 -2.57 16.18
C ALA A 245 11.40 -3.92 15.56
N TRP A 246 12.32 -4.67 14.94
CA TRP A 246 12.02 -5.91 14.20
C TRP A 246 11.27 -6.97 15.03
N ARG A 247 11.64 -7.18 16.31
CA ARG A 247 11.00 -8.19 17.18
C ARG A 247 9.50 -7.97 17.30
N ASN A 248 9.10 -6.72 17.47
CA ASN A 248 7.71 -6.36 17.61
C ASN A 248 6.94 -6.52 16.30
N SER A 249 7.58 -6.26 15.17
CA SER A 249 7.02 -6.48 13.84
C SER A 249 6.80 -7.97 13.55
N ILE A 250 7.82 -8.81 13.77
CA ILE A 250 7.73 -10.26 13.55
C ILE A 250 6.61 -10.86 14.41
N VAL A 251 6.58 -10.54 15.71
CA VAL A 251 5.51 -11.01 16.61
C VAL A 251 4.14 -10.57 16.11
N ALA A 252 3.98 -9.29 15.73
CA ALA A 252 2.69 -8.79 15.27
C ALA A 252 2.21 -9.45 13.97
N VAL A 253 3.11 -9.68 13.01
CA VAL A 253 2.79 -10.37 11.75
C VAL A 253 2.47 -11.84 12.01
N CYS A 254 3.27 -12.53 12.82
CA CYS A 254 2.99 -13.91 13.23
C CYS A 254 1.65 -14.03 13.95
N ASP A 255 1.30 -13.11 14.86
CA ASP A 255 0.02 -13.12 15.55
C ASP A 255 -1.16 -12.98 14.57
N VAL A 256 -1.06 -12.07 13.60
CA VAL A 256 -2.08 -11.89 12.55
C VAL A 256 -2.14 -13.12 11.62
N ALA A 257 -0.98 -13.70 11.26
CA ALA A 257 -0.91 -14.92 10.47
C ALA A 257 -1.54 -16.11 11.22
N VAL A 258 -1.27 -16.28 12.51
CA VAL A 258 -1.89 -17.31 13.36
C VAL A 258 -3.39 -17.13 13.40
N VAL A 259 -3.88 -15.92 13.70
CA VAL A 259 -5.33 -15.66 13.76
C VAL A 259 -6.00 -15.96 12.42
N THR A 260 -5.37 -15.60 11.30
CA THR A 260 -5.97 -15.78 9.98
C THR A 260 -5.89 -17.22 9.48
N VAL A 261 -4.79 -17.93 9.73
CA VAL A 261 -4.61 -19.35 9.38
C VAL A 261 -5.49 -20.24 10.26
N CYS A 262 -5.56 -19.97 11.57
CA CYS A 262 -6.37 -20.74 12.53
C CYS A 262 -7.86 -20.35 12.57
N ASP A 263 -8.30 -19.32 11.85
CA ASP A 263 -9.73 -18.97 11.72
C ASP A 263 -10.44 -20.08 10.88
N VAL A 264 -10.76 -21.19 11.54
CA VAL A 264 -11.57 -22.33 11.03
C VAL A 264 -13.04 -21.92 10.86
N ALA A 265 -13.44 -20.77 11.41
CA ALA A 265 -14.77 -20.21 11.22
C ALA A 265 -14.79 -19.34 9.97
N GLY A 266 -15.36 -19.87 8.87
CA GLY A 266 -15.57 -19.20 7.58
C GLY A 266 -16.48 -17.94 7.63
N GLY A 267 -16.15 -16.97 8.48
CA GLY A 267 -16.86 -15.71 8.67
C GLY A 267 -16.19 -14.49 8.06
N ARG A 268 -14.95 -14.60 7.54
CA ARG A 268 -14.19 -13.46 6.95
C ARG A 268 -14.26 -13.33 5.42
N GLY A 269 -14.95 -14.23 4.71
CA GLY A 269 -15.17 -14.12 3.25
C GLY A 269 -13.89 -13.87 2.44
N GLU A 270 -13.99 -13.12 1.34
CA GLU A 270 -12.88 -12.77 0.42
C GLU A 270 -11.75 -11.97 1.10
N SER A 271 -12.08 -11.10 2.06
CA SER A 271 -11.09 -10.29 2.80
C SER A 271 -10.14 -11.16 3.64
N GLY A 272 -10.56 -12.36 4.05
CA GLY A 272 -9.70 -13.30 4.78
C GLY A 272 -8.55 -13.84 3.93
N ALA A 273 -8.75 -14.01 2.63
CA ALA A 273 -7.69 -14.47 1.73
C ALA A 273 -6.64 -13.39 1.51
N GLU A 274 -7.07 -12.14 1.26
CA GLU A 274 -6.18 -10.99 1.07
C GLU A 274 -5.30 -10.72 2.30
N ILE A 275 -5.85 -10.87 3.52
CA ILE A 275 -5.07 -10.68 4.75
C ILE A 275 -4.03 -11.79 4.92
N LYS A 276 -4.41 -13.06 4.64
CA LYS A 276 -3.45 -14.17 4.69
C LYS A 276 -2.29 -13.91 3.73
N GLU A 277 -2.61 -13.59 2.48
CA GLU A 277 -1.61 -13.31 1.46
C GLU A 277 -0.68 -12.16 1.89
N ALA A 278 -1.23 -11.02 2.30
CA ALA A 278 -0.43 -9.88 2.77
C ALA A 278 0.42 -10.19 4.01
N ALA A 279 -0.06 -11.05 4.92
CA ALA A 279 0.70 -11.47 6.09
C ALA A 279 1.90 -12.35 5.70
N PHE A 280 1.70 -13.30 4.78
CA PHE A 280 2.80 -14.12 4.27
C PHE A 280 3.78 -13.32 3.42
N GLU A 281 3.32 -12.34 2.64
CA GLU A 281 4.21 -11.38 1.94
C GLU A 281 5.09 -10.60 2.92
N CYS A 282 4.53 -10.15 4.04
CA CYS A 282 5.31 -9.52 5.11
C CYS A 282 6.36 -10.48 5.69
N LEU A 283 6.02 -11.77 5.89
CA LEU A 283 6.99 -12.77 6.35
C LEU A 283 8.12 -12.98 5.34
N VAL A 284 7.82 -13.02 4.04
CA VAL A 284 8.86 -13.13 2.98
C VAL A 284 9.78 -11.91 3.02
N ALA A 285 9.22 -10.71 3.11
CA ALA A 285 10.00 -9.48 3.22
C ALA A 285 10.82 -9.41 4.52
N MET A 286 10.33 -9.98 5.62
CA MET A 286 11.11 -10.12 6.86
C MET A 286 12.27 -11.10 6.69
N ALA A 287 12.08 -12.22 5.99
CA ALA A 287 13.15 -13.19 5.72
C ALA A 287 14.33 -12.57 4.99
N SER A 288 14.08 -11.77 3.94
CA SER A 288 15.14 -11.12 3.18
C SER A 288 15.81 -9.94 3.89
N THR A 289 15.21 -9.39 4.95
CA THR A 289 15.72 -8.17 5.62
C THR A 289 16.26 -8.40 7.02
N CYS A 290 15.81 -9.46 7.70
CA CYS A 290 16.18 -9.76 9.09
C CYS A 290 16.32 -11.27 9.34
N HIS A 291 17.00 -11.96 8.43
CA HIS A 291 17.25 -13.40 8.49
C HIS A 291 17.72 -13.90 9.88
N THR A 292 18.82 -13.37 10.41
CA THR A 292 19.41 -13.74 11.73
C THR A 292 18.45 -13.62 12.92
N LYS A 293 17.41 -12.81 12.74
CA LYS A 293 16.46 -12.43 13.78
C LYS A 293 15.22 -13.32 13.78
N LEU A 294 15.02 -14.12 12.73
CA LEU A 294 13.87 -15.02 12.61
C LEU A 294 14.03 -16.33 13.37
N GLU A 295 15.24 -16.70 13.77
CA GLU A 295 15.56 -17.97 14.41
C GLU A 295 14.62 -18.34 15.59
N PRO A 296 14.27 -17.43 16.52
CA PRO A 296 13.33 -17.73 17.61
C PRO A 296 11.90 -18.08 17.16
N TYR A 297 11.57 -17.82 15.90
CA TYR A 297 10.23 -17.96 15.33
C TYR A 297 10.11 -19.12 14.33
N LYS A 298 11.19 -19.86 14.06
CA LYS A 298 11.22 -20.93 13.04
C LYS A 298 10.13 -21.99 13.19
N GLU A 299 9.86 -22.43 14.42
CA GLU A 299 8.82 -23.42 14.73
C GLU A 299 7.41 -22.88 14.46
N ILE A 300 7.18 -21.60 14.77
CA ILE A 300 5.90 -20.92 14.51
C ILE A 300 5.72 -20.80 13.00
N MET A 301 6.77 -20.41 12.27
CA MET A 301 6.74 -20.28 10.81
C MET A 301 6.52 -21.62 10.11
N LEU A 302 7.16 -22.70 10.58
CA LEU A 302 6.91 -24.06 10.09
C LEU A 302 5.46 -24.47 10.31
N SER A 303 4.92 -24.24 11.52
CA SER A 303 3.52 -24.55 11.81
C SER A 303 2.54 -23.77 10.94
N LEU A 304 2.79 -22.47 10.73
CA LEU A 304 1.97 -21.58 9.92
C LEU A 304 1.99 -21.98 8.44
N THR A 305 3.18 -22.20 7.87
CA THR A 305 3.35 -22.57 6.46
C THR A 305 2.79 -23.97 6.18
N SER A 306 2.92 -24.91 7.12
CA SER A 306 2.32 -26.25 7.00
C SER A 306 0.79 -26.17 6.91
N GLN A 307 0.15 -25.40 7.78
CA GLN A 307 -1.30 -25.20 7.78
C GLN A 307 -1.77 -24.45 6.53
N ALA A 308 -1.00 -23.45 6.09
CA ALA A 308 -1.32 -22.66 4.90
C ALA A 308 -1.21 -23.47 3.60
N LEU A 309 -0.23 -24.37 3.48
CA LEU A 309 -0.09 -25.30 2.35
C LEU A 309 -1.24 -26.31 2.24
N GLU A 310 -1.85 -26.68 3.36
CA GLU A 310 -3.03 -27.55 3.38
C GLU A 310 -4.34 -26.82 3.05
N GLY A 311 -4.32 -25.48 3.01
CA GLY A 311 -5.48 -24.66 2.71
C GLY A 311 -5.78 -24.52 1.21
N ASP A 312 -6.94 -23.91 0.91
CA ASP A 312 -7.47 -23.78 -0.45
C ASP A 312 -7.03 -22.49 -1.18
N VAL A 313 -6.28 -21.60 -0.53
CA VAL A 313 -5.90 -20.29 -1.10
C VAL A 313 -4.54 -20.39 -1.79
N GLU A 314 -4.57 -20.45 -3.11
CA GLU A 314 -3.36 -20.69 -3.92
C GLU A 314 -2.31 -19.59 -3.78
N SER A 315 -2.74 -18.32 -3.75
CA SER A 315 -1.80 -17.20 -3.59
C SER A 315 -1.00 -17.30 -2.28
N VAL A 316 -1.61 -17.81 -1.20
CA VAL A 316 -0.94 -18.02 0.08
C VAL A 316 0.08 -19.15 0.00
N LYS A 317 -0.21 -20.24 -0.72
CA LYS A 317 0.76 -21.33 -0.93
C LYS A 317 2.00 -20.83 -1.65
N VAL A 318 1.81 -20.02 -2.70
CA VAL A 318 2.91 -19.36 -3.43
C VAL A 318 3.76 -18.52 -2.49
N GLN A 319 3.16 -17.74 -1.58
CA GLN A 319 3.92 -16.96 -0.59
C GLN A 319 4.64 -17.84 0.44
N CYS A 320 4.07 -18.98 0.84
CA CYS A 320 4.76 -19.94 1.71
C CYS A 320 6.04 -20.49 1.05
N ILE A 321 5.95 -20.85 -0.22
CA ILE A 321 7.10 -21.36 -0.99
C ILE A 321 8.17 -20.27 -1.10
N LYS A 322 7.75 -19.04 -1.47
CA LYS A 322 8.65 -17.89 -1.54
C LYS A 322 9.36 -17.64 -0.21
N LEU A 323 8.66 -17.74 0.92
CA LEU A 323 9.24 -17.56 2.25
C LEU A 323 10.43 -18.51 2.45
N TRP A 324 10.24 -19.81 2.23
CA TRP A 324 11.29 -20.80 2.43
C TRP A 324 12.39 -20.71 1.37
N MET A 325 12.07 -20.30 0.13
CA MET A 325 13.10 -19.99 -0.87
C MET A 325 13.97 -18.82 -0.43
N THR A 326 13.37 -17.77 0.12
CA THR A 326 14.10 -16.62 0.64
C THR A 326 14.98 -17.03 1.82
N ILE A 327 14.46 -17.81 2.78
CA ILE A 327 15.27 -18.33 3.90
C ILE A 327 16.44 -19.16 3.37
N CYS A 328 16.21 -20.11 2.46
CA CYS A 328 17.31 -20.89 1.86
C CYS A 328 18.36 -20.01 1.18
N GLN A 329 17.94 -18.96 0.47
CA GLN A 329 18.87 -18.08 -0.23
C GLN A 329 19.70 -17.25 0.75
N GLU A 330 19.08 -16.74 1.82
CA GLU A 330 19.81 -15.99 2.84
C GLU A 330 20.78 -16.90 3.62
N GLU A 331 20.39 -18.15 3.95
CA GLU A 331 21.31 -19.14 4.55
C GLU A 331 22.51 -19.44 3.64
N ILE A 332 22.28 -19.61 2.33
CA ILE A 332 23.38 -19.80 1.35
C ILE A 332 24.30 -18.58 1.32
N ASN A 333 23.75 -17.36 1.28
CA ASN A 333 24.56 -16.15 1.27
C ASN A 333 25.38 -16.02 2.56
N TRP A 334 24.81 -16.39 3.71
CA TRP A 334 25.51 -16.41 5.00
C TRP A 334 26.68 -17.40 5.00
N GLU A 335 26.46 -18.64 4.52
CA GLU A 335 27.54 -19.63 4.40
C GLU A 335 28.66 -19.15 3.45
N GLU A 336 28.32 -18.52 2.32
CA GLU A 336 29.29 -17.98 1.37
C GLU A 336 30.07 -16.78 1.96
N GLU A 337 29.40 -15.88 2.71
CA GLU A 337 30.05 -14.76 3.41
C GLU A 337 31.03 -15.26 4.49
N GLU A 338 30.66 -16.29 5.27
CA GLU A 338 31.57 -16.93 6.25
C GLU A 338 32.78 -17.59 5.58
N GLU A 339 32.59 -18.34 4.49
CA GLU A 339 33.70 -18.97 3.75
C GLU A 339 34.67 -17.95 3.12
N GLU A 340 34.16 -16.79 2.69
CA GLU A 340 34.98 -15.69 2.17
C GLU A 340 35.78 -15.00 3.28
N GLU A 341 35.19 -14.75 4.45
CA GLU A 341 35.87 -14.14 5.61
C GLU A 341 36.95 -15.07 6.20
N GLU A 342 36.67 -16.37 6.37
CA GLU A 342 37.68 -17.36 6.79
C GLU A 342 38.85 -17.46 5.79
N GLY A 343 38.58 -17.29 4.49
CA GLY A 343 39.60 -17.29 3.44
C GLY A 343 40.50 -16.05 3.41
N GLU A 344 40.01 -14.91 3.90
CA GLU A 344 40.78 -13.67 4.05
C GLU A 344 41.56 -13.62 5.38
N GLU A 345 41.01 -14.17 6.47
CA GLU A 345 41.69 -14.29 7.77
C GLU A 345 42.86 -15.28 7.75
N GLU A 346 42.84 -16.32 6.91
CA GLU A 346 44.01 -17.20 6.70
C GLU A 346 45.21 -16.46 6.05
N GLU A 347 45.02 -15.28 5.46
CA GLU A 347 46.11 -14.42 4.94
C GLU A 347 46.61 -13.36 5.95
N GLU A 348 45.85 -13.05 7.02
CA GLU A 348 46.20 -12.06 8.06
C GLU A 348 46.11 -12.68 9.48
N GLU A 349 47.07 -13.52 9.89
CA GLU A 349 47.09 -14.10 11.24
C GLU A 349 47.18 -13.03 12.37
N GLU A 350 46.36 -13.24 13.41
CA GLU A 350 46.39 -12.74 14.81
C GLU A 350 45.69 -11.41 15.15
N GLU A 351 44.75 -11.51 16.10
CA GLU A 351 43.92 -10.47 16.77
C GLU A 351 42.60 -10.18 16.02
N GLU A 352 41.41 -10.68 16.42
CA GLU A 352 40.72 -10.52 17.70
C GLU A 352 39.66 -11.64 17.89
N GLU A 353 39.43 -12.10 19.13
CA GLU A 353 38.27 -12.95 19.47
C GLU A 353 36.98 -12.11 19.41
N GLU A 354 36.26 -12.13 18.29
CA GLU A 354 34.88 -11.61 18.21
C GLU A 354 33.84 -12.75 18.20
N GLU A 355 32.66 -12.41 18.71
CA GLU A 355 31.61 -13.33 19.18
C GLU A 355 31.11 -14.27 18.07
N GLU A 356 31.13 -15.60 18.30
CA GLU A 356 30.46 -16.61 17.46
C GLU A 356 28.99 -16.20 17.23
N GLU A 357 28.67 -15.57 16.10
CA GLU A 357 27.29 -15.54 15.58
C GLU A 357 26.98 -16.97 15.13
N GLY A 358 26.21 -17.67 15.98
CA GLY A 358 26.10 -19.12 15.94
C GLY A 358 25.53 -19.70 14.65
N ALA A 359 26.13 -20.83 14.26
CA ALA A 359 25.76 -21.80 13.23
C ALA A 359 24.32 -21.76 12.69
N SER A 360 24.22 -21.83 11.36
CA SER A 360 22.99 -22.01 10.58
C SER A 360 22.01 -23.00 11.23
N SER A 361 20.84 -22.49 11.60
CA SER A 361 19.88 -23.19 12.48
C SER A 361 18.50 -23.43 11.83
N PHE A 362 18.30 -22.96 10.59
CA PHE A 362 17.11 -23.27 9.79
C PHE A 362 17.22 -24.57 8.98
N ILE A 363 18.42 -25.15 8.79
CA ILE A 363 18.64 -26.37 7.98
C ILE A 363 17.74 -27.55 8.44
N ASP A 364 17.64 -27.78 9.74
CA ASP A 364 16.79 -28.85 10.30
C ASP A 364 15.29 -28.63 10.01
N THR A 365 14.86 -27.37 10.08
CA THR A 365 13.48 -26.97 9.81
C THR A 365 13.16 -27.08 8.31
N LEU A 366 14.11 -26.73 7.45
CA LEU A 366 14.02 -26.87 6.00
C LEU A 366 13.87 -28.33 5.58
N CYS A 367 14.66 -29.24 6.17
CA CYS A 367 14.54 -30.68 5.96
C CYS A 367 13.13 -31.21 6.29
N SER A 368 12.47 -30.63 7.29
CA SER A 368 11.10 -30.98 7.68
C SER A 368 10.02 -30.42 6.74
N PHE A 369 10.35 -29.36 5.99
CA PHE A 369 9.44 -28.70 5.05
C PHE A 369 9.38 -29.39 3.68
N VAL A 370 10.47 -30.02 3.21
CA VAL A 370 10.54 -30.74 1.91
C VAL A 370 9.42 -31.78 1.75
N PRO A 371 9.17 -32.68 2.73
CA PRO A 371 8.12 -33.68 2.58
C PRO A 371 6.71 -33.07 2.49
N LEU A 372 6.50 -31.90 3.11
CA LEU A 372 5.22 -31.18 3.06
C LEU A 372 4.98 -30.61 1.67
N LEU A 373 5.98 -29.95 1.07
CA LEU A 373 5.90 -29.46 -0.30
C LEU A 373 5.63 -30.58 -1.31
N LEU A 374 6.39 -31.69 -1.21
CA LEU A 374 6.19 -32.85 -2.07
C LEU A 374 4.79 -33.42 -1.92
N ARG A 375 4.24 -33.46 -0.70
CA ARG A 375 2.86 -33.89 -0.48
C ARG A 375 1.84 -32.94 -1.10
N THR A 376 2.07 -31.63 -1.06
CA THR A 376 1.19 -30.64 -1.70
C THR A 376 1.24 -30.76 -3.22
N TYR A 377 2.44 -30.86 -3.80
CA TYR A 377 2.64 -31.11 -5.24
C TYR A 377 1.98 -32.40 -5.71
N LEU A 378 2.18 -33.50 -4.98
CA LEU A 378 1.60 -34.80 -5.32
C LEU A 378 0.07 -34.87 -5.15
N LYS A 379 -0.52 -33.99 -4.32
CA LYS A 379 -1.99 -33.86 -4.21
C LYS A 379 -2.58 -33.10 -5.40
N GLU A 380 -1.85 -32.14 -5.96
CA GLU A 380 -2.26 -31.38 -7.15
C GLU A 380 -2.03 -32.17 -8.44
N GLU A 381 -0.92 -32.92 -8.53
CA GLU A 381 -0.63 -33.88 -9.61
C GLU A 381 -1.28 -35.25 -9.37
N GLY A 382 -2.60 -35.27 -9.12
CA GLY A 382 -3.38 -36.50 -9.05
C GLY A 382 -3.44 -37.28 -10.39
N ASP A 383 -2.31 -37.62 -11.02
CA ASP A 383 -2.23 -38.72 -11.98
C ASP A 383 -0.84 -39.37 -12.21
N LEU A 384 0.20 -39.16 -11.38
CA LEU A 384 1.44 -39.96 -11.53
C LEU A 384 2.02 -40.47 -10.20
N LYS A 385 1.69 -41.75 -9.97
CA LYS A 385 2.32 -42.79 -9.13
C LYS A 385 3.41 -42.35 -8.15
N GLN A 386 3.07 -42.55 -6.87
CA GLN A 386 3.97 -42.67 -5.74
C GLN A 386 5.07 -43.74 -5.94
N GLU A 387 6.16 -43.48 -5.22
CA GLU A 387 7.31 -44.33 -4.88
C GLU A 387 8.61 -43.96 -5.61
N ASP A 388 9.64 -43.71 -4.79
CA ASP A 388 11.07 -43.47 -5.10
C ASP A 388 11.54 -42.03 -5.36
N ILE A 389 11.68 -41.22 -4.29
CA ILE A 389 12.63 -40.07 -4.34
C ILE A 389 13.62 -40.01 -3.15
N TRP A 390 13.36 -40.63 -1.98
CA TRP A 390 14.31 -40.53 -0.86
C TRP A 390 14.59 -41.86 -0.16
N LYS A 391 15.61 -42.56 -0.68
CA LYS A 391 16.47 -43.44 0.11
C LYS A 391 17.90 -43.18 -0.35
N GLN A 392 18.80 -42.95 0.62
CA GLN A 392 20.20 -42.49 0.48
C GLN A 392 20.26 -40.95 0.59
N GLU A 393 20.94 -40.33 1.57
CA GLU A 393 22.24 -40.65 2.16
C GLU A 393 22.37 -40.09 3.59
N ASP A 394 22.57 -40.99 4.56
CA ASP A 394 23.31 -40.69 5.79
C ASP A 394 24.80 -40.44 5.46
N GLU A 395 25.51 -39.73 6.35
CA GLU A 395 26.97 -39.51 6.45
C GLU A 395 27.60 -38.28 5.76
N GLY A 396 27.93 -37.24 6.55
CA GLY A 396 28.97 -36.25 6.24
C GLY A 396 28.60 -34.80 6.60
N ASP A 397 29.10 -34.32 7.75
CA ASP A 397 28.91 -32.97 8.31
C ASP A 397 29.57 -31.85 7.48
N GLY A 398 28.93 -30.69 7.40
CA GLY A 398 29.45 -29.45 6.78
C GLY A 398 28.99 -29.24 5.34
N LYS A 399 29.58 -29.92 4.35
CA LYS A 399 29.35 -29.66 2.91
C LYS A 399 28.01 -30.15 2.35
N LYS A 400 27.18 -30.81 3.18
CA LYS A 400 25.84 -31.29 2.80
C LYS A 400 24.75 -30.25 2.99
N GLY A 401 24.92 -29.27 3.89
CA GLY A 401 23.95 -28.19 4.11
C GLY A 401 23.73 -27.40 2.83
N HIS A 402 24.80 -26.81 2.30
CA HIS A 402 24.81 -26.08 1.03
C HIS A 402 24.23 -26.88 -0.17
N LEU A 403 24.64 -28.14 -0.35
CA LEU A 403 24.13 -28.98 -1.45
C LEU A 403 22.64 -29.33 -1.25
N ALA A 404 22.21 -29.59 -0.02
CA ALA A 404 20.80 -29.80 0.31
C ALA A 404 19.99 -28.53 0.08
N LEU A 405 20.49 -27.36 0.50
CA LEU A 405 19.89 -26.04 0.28
C LEU A 405 19.77 -25.71 -1.21
N LEU A 406 20.78 -26.03 -2.01
CA LEU A 406 20.75 -25.91 -3.48
C LEU A 406 19.74 -26.86 -4.12
N ILE A 407 19.66 -28.11 -3.67
CA ILE A 407 18.69 -29.08 -4.19
C ILE A 407 17.26 -28.65 -3.78
N LEU A 408 17.08 -28.21 -2.54
CA LEU A 408 15.84 -27.65 -2.02
C LEU A 408 15.43 -26.40 -2.79
N SER A 409 16.35 -25.46 -3.04
CA SER A 409 16.07 -24.21 -3.74
C SER A 409 15.68 -24.48 -5.19
N VAL A 410 16.36 -25.41 -5.86
CA VAL A 410 16.01 -25.86 -7.22
C VAL A 410 14.65 -26.54 -7.25
N HIS A 411 14.33 -27.41 -6.28
CA HIS A 411 13.02 -28.06 -6.21
C HIS A 411 11.89 -27.09 -5.84
N LEU A 412 12.13 -26.18 -4.91
CA LEU A 412 11.21 -25.08 -4.57
C LEU A 412 10.97 -24.15 -5.76
N PHE A 413 12.01 -23.83 -6.53
CA PHE A 413 11.93 -23.00 -7.73
C PHE A 413 11.09 -23.68 -8.81
N HIS A 414 11.32 -24.98 -9.07
CA HIS A 414 10.51 -25.76 -10.00
C HIS A 414 9.04 -25.88 -9.56
N PHE A 415 8.79 -26.05 -8.26
CA PHE A 415 7.43 -26.10 -7.70
C PHE A 415 6.72 -24.74 -7.79
N SER A 416 7.41 -23.64 -7.48
CA SER A 416 6.87 -22.28 -7.65
C SER A 416 6.49 -22.00 -9.11
N TYR A 417 7.30 -22.46 -10.07
CA TYR A 417 7.01 -22.31 -11.50
C TYR A 417 5.80 -23.14 -11.96
N ALA A 418 5.51 -24.26 -11.30
CA ALA A 418 4.36 -25.09 -11.61
C ALA A 418 3.03 -24.50 -11.09
N LEU A 419 3.08 -23.65 -10.06
CA LEU A 419 1.92 -23.02 -9.42
C LEU A 419 1.50 -21.67 -10.03
N THR A 420 2.43 -20.94 -10.66
CA THR A 420 2.18 -19.69 -11.41
C THR A 420 1.78 -19.97 -12.84
#